data_AF-A0A353M2M0-F1
#
_entry.id   AF-A0A353M2M0-F1
#
_cell.length_a   1.000
_cell.length_b   1.000
_cell.length_c   1.000
_cell.angle_alpha   90.00
_cell.angle_beta   90.00
_cell.angle_gamma   90.00
#
_symmetry.space_group_name_H-M   'P 1'
#
loop_
_entity.id
_entity.type
_entity.pdbx_description
1 polymer ?
#
loop_
_entity_poly.entity_id
_entity_poly.type
_entity_poly.pdbx_seq_one_letter_code
_entity_poly.pdbx_strand_id
1 'polypeptide(L)'
;MKRIGLVLVMMLLAVSAASAQQARIGGHGGTDTVILEEMIELFIRPALEGTGITVQYEPIADDFQRYIVNALSAGTAPDLFYLDSFWAGSVMRSGTVEPLNAYLEKSTVLRGEDIVRSLLDAFTIDGQIYGIPKDFNTLA
;
A
#
# COMPACT_ATOMS: atom_id res chain seq x y z
N MET A 1 33.40 -35.25 -18.17
CA MET A 1 33.19 -34.96 -16.73
C MET A 1 33.24 -33.47 -16.35
N LYS A 2 33.87 -32.56 -17.13
CA LYS A 2 33.95 -31.12 -16.79
C LYS A 2 32.69 -30.28 -17.11
N ARG A 3 31.75 -30.80 -17.91
CA ARG A 3 30.53 -30.09 -18.35
C ARG A 3 29.37 -30.18 -17.36
N ILE A 4 29.38 -31.18 -16.48
CA ILE A 4 28.31 -31.42 -15.49
C ILE A 4 28.46 -30.46 -14.30
N GLY A 5 29.70 -30.13 -13.90
CA GLY A 5 29.95 -29.18 -12.80
C GLY A 5 29.54 -27.74 -13.13
N LEU A 6 29.61 -27.32 -14.39
CA LEU A 6 29.26 -25.94 -14.80
C LEU A 6 27.74 -25.70 -14.77
N VAL A 7 26.94 -26.72 -15.12
CA VAL A 7 25.47 -26.63 -15.09
C VAL A 7 24.95 -26.60 -13.66
N LEU A 8 25.58 -27.35 -12.74
CA LEU A 8 25.19 -27.37 -11.33
C LEU A 8 25.51 -26.05 -10.61
N VAL A 9 26.63 -25.39 -10.97
CA VAL A 9 27.00 -24.07 -10.42
C VAL A 9 26.09 -22.95 -10.96
N MET A 10 25.67 -23.02 -12.23
CA MET A 10 24.67 -22.07 -12.77
C MET A 10 23.27 -22.27 -12.16
N MET A 11 22.88 -23.51 -11.83
CA MET A 11 21.61 -23.77 -11.15
C MET A 11 21.62 -23.29 -9.69
N LEU A 12 22.76 -23.36 -8.98
CA LEU A 12 22.87 -22.85 -7.60
C LEU A 12 22.90 -21.31 -7.52
N LEU A 13 23.43 -20.62 -8.55
CA LEU A 13 23.45 -19.15 -8.59
C LEU A 13 22.08 -18.51 -8.87
N ALA A 14 21.11 -19.29 -9.36
CA ALA A 14 19.75 -18.82 -9.60
C ALA A 14 18.85 -18.84 -8.35
N VAL A 15 19.31 -19.40 -7.22
CA VAL A 15 18.47 -19.64 -6.02
C VAL A 15 18.69 -18.60 -4.92
N SER A 16 19.59 -17.62 -5.08
CA SER A 16 19.94 -16.68 -4.01
C SER A 16 19.63 -15.20 -4.29
N ALA A 17 18.89 -14.88 -5.35
CA ALA A 17 18.22 -13.59 -5.38
C ALA A 17 17.00 -13.72 -4.47
N ALA A 18 17.15 -13.32 -3.20
CA ALA A 18 15.99 -12.93 -2.41
C ALA A 18 15.18 -11.97 -3.29
N SER A 19 14.02 -12.40 -3.76
CA SER A 19 13.18 -11.61 -4.65
C SER A 19 12.84 -10.33 -3.89
N ALA A 20 13.47 -9.22 -4.24
CA ALA A 20 13.15 -7.94 -3.64
C ALA A 20 11.67 -7.67 -3.94
N GLN A 21 10.84 -7.61 -2.91
CA GLN A 21 9.41 -7.37 -3.05
C GLN A 21 9.21 -5.86 -3.12
N GLN A 22 8.70 -5.35 -4.23
CA GLN A 22 8.40 -3.93 -4.38
C GLN A 22 6.92 -3.70 -4.06
N ALA A 23 6.65 -2.91 -3.02
CA ALA A 23 5.31 -2.43 -2.68
C ALA A 23 5.07 -1.07 -3.37
N ARG A 24 3.94 -0.96 -4.07
CA ARG A 24 3.51 0.24 -4.80
C ARG A 24 2.51 1.03 -3.97
N ILE A 25 2.75 2.33 -3.80
CA ILE A 25 1.86 3.25 -3.09
C ILE A 25 1.29 4.27 -4.08
N GLY A 26 0.01 4.16 -4.41
CA GLY A 26 -0.71 5.09 -5.27
C GLY A 26 -1.27 6.28 -4.49
N GLY A 27 -0.79 7.48 -4.79
CA GLY A 27 -1.31 8.70 -4.17
C GLY A 27 -1.68 9.77 -5.20
N HIS A 28 -2.40 10.81 -4.75
CA HIS A 28 -2.70 11.94 -5.61
C HIS A 28 -1.39 12.61 -6.03
N GLY A 29 -1.24 12.83 -7.34
CA GLY A 29 -0.18 13.67 -7.88
C GLY A 29 -0.43 15.14 -7.51
N GLY A 30 0.62 15.96 -7.62
CA GLY A 30 0.54 17.39 -7.32
C GLY A 30 1.48 17.81 -6.19
N THR A 31 1.01 18.71 -5.33
CA THR A 31 1.82 19.42 -4.32
C THR A 31 2.48 18.51 -3.29
N ASP A 32 1.84 17.38 -2.98
CA ASP A 32 2.22 16.56 -1.83
C ASP A 32 3.28 15.51 -2.19
N THR A 33 3.58 15.34 -3.48
CA THR A 33 4.51 14.33 -3.99
C THR A 33 5.87 14.41 -3.30
N VAL A 34 6.43 15.62 -3.20
CA VAL A 34 7.76 15.82 -2.59
C VAL A 34 7.75 15.46 -1.11
N ILE A 35 6.71 15.86 -0.39
CA ILE A 35 6.58 15.60 1.05
C ILE A 35 6.41 14.10 1.29
N LEU A 36 5.62 13.40 0.48
CA LEU A 36 5.42 11.96 0.62
C LEU A 36 6.68 11.16 0.30
N GLU A 37 7.40 11.52 -0.75
CA GLU A 37 8.71 10.92 -1.03
C GLU A 37 9.67 11.15 0.13
N GLU A 38 9.73 12.37 0.68
CA GLU A 38 10.56 12.66 1.87
C GLU A 38 10.13 11.83 3.10
N MET A 39 8.82 11.68 3.35
CA MET A 39 8.32 10.82 4.43
C MET A 39 8.68 9.34 4.21
N ILE A 40 8.63 8.86 2.97
CA ILE A 40 9.05 7.50 2.63
C ILE A 40 10.55 7.31 2.90
N GLU A 41 11.39 8.27 2.49
CA GLU A 41 12.83 8.23 2.73
C GLU A 41 13.17 8.30 4.23
N LEU A 42 12.49 9.16 4.99
CA LEU A 42 12.82 9.40 6.40
C LEU A 42 12.29 8.32 7.35
N PHE A 43 11.12 7.74 7.06
CA PHE A 43 10.45 6.84 8.02
C PHE A 43 10.26 5.43 7.47
N ILE A 44 9.88 5.29 6.20
CA ILE A 44 9.47 3.98 5.65
C ILE A 44 10.68 3.15 5.23
N ARG A 45 11.60 3.71 4.44
CA ARG A 45 12.79 2.98 4.01
C ARG A 45 13.64 2.49 5.17
N PRO A 46 13.96 3.30 6.21
CA PRO A 46 14.71 2.82 7.36
C PRO A 46 13.98 1.70 8.10
N ALA A 47 12.66 1.78 8.23
CA ALA A 47 11.85 0.73 8.87
C ALA A 47 11.82 -0.59 8.08
N LEU A 48 12.11 -0.55 6.77
CA LEU A 48 12.14 -1.71 5.88
C LEU A 48 13.55 -2.26 5.63
N GLU A 49 14.59 -1.67 6.21
CA GLU A 49 15.96 -2.18 6.05
C GLU A 49 16.07 -3.65 6.49
N GLY A 50 16.76 -4.46 5.68
CA GLY A 50 16.94 -5.89 5.96
C GLY A 50 15.70 -6.78 5.72
N THR A 51 14.54 -6.20 5.39
CA THR A 51 13.32 -6.99 5.08
C THR A 51 13.30 -7.53 3.66
N GLY A 52 14.09 -6.94 2.75
CA GLY A 52 14.02 -7.21 1.32
C GLY A 52 12.83 -6.55 0.61
N ILE A 53 12.04 -5.72 1.32
CA ILE A 53 10.94 -4.95 0.76
C ILE A 53 11.45 -3.58 0.33
N THR A 54 11.05 -3.15 -0.85
CA THR A 54 11.26 -1.77 -1.34
C THR A 54 9.92 -1.10 -1.58
N VAL A 55 9.89 0.23 -1.51
CA VAL A 55 8.68 1.02 -1.75
C VAL A 55 8.87 1.91 -2.96
N GLN A 56 7.83 1.97 -3.79
CA GLN A 56 7.70 2.90 -4.91
C GLN A 56 6.43 3.73 -4.73
N TYR A 57 6.57 5.05 -4.65
CA TYR A 57 5.44 5.96 -4.70
C TYR A 57 5.05 6.22 -6.17
N GLU A 58 3.75 6.21 -6.44
CA GLU A 58 3.17 6.42 -7.75
C GLU A 58 2.19 7.60 -7.70
N PRO A 59 2.66 8.82 -8.00
CA PRO A 59 1.79 9.98 -8.06
C PRO A 59 0.90 9.91 -9.30
N ILE A 60 -0.41 9.84 -9.08
CA ILE A 60 -1.43 9.80 -10.14
C ILE A 60 -2.01 11.21 -10.28
N ALA A 61 -1.61 11.92 -11.34
CA ALA A 61 -1.90 13.35 -11.52
C ALA A 61 -3.29 13.65 -12.10
N ASP A 62 -3.88 12.71 -12.83
CA ASP A 62 -5.18 12.86 -13.49
C ASP A 62 -6.34 12.39 -12.59
N ASP A 63 -7.47 12.01 -13.19
CA ASP A 63 -8.66 11.44 -12.54
C ASP A 63 -8.32 10.19 -11.70
N PHE A 64 -7.92 10.45 -10.45
CA PHE A 64 -7.41 9.47 -9.50
C PHE A 64 -8.46 8.40 -9.18
N GLN A 65 -9.70 8.81 -8.93
CA GLN A 65 -10.80 7.89 -8.66
C GLN A 65 -10.98 6.92 -9.83
N ARG A 66 -11.07 7.44 -11.08
CA ARG A 66 -11.23 6.58 -12.26
C ARG A 66 -10.03 5.66 -12.45
N TYR A 67 -8.82 6.15 -12.20
CA TYR A 67 -7.62 5.32 -12.26
C TYR A 67 -7.72 4.13 -11.29
N ILE A 68 -8.02 4.38 -10.00
CA ILE A 68 -8.11 3.33 -8.99
C ILE A 68 -9.21 2.32 -9.31
N VAL A 69 -10.41 2.78 -9.68
CA VAL A 69 -11.53 1.89 -10.02
C VAL A 69 -11.18 0.98 -11.21
N ASN A 70 -10.55 1.53 -12.25
CA ASN A 70 -10.12 0.75 -13.41
C ASN A 70 -9.01 -0.23 -13.03
N ALA A 71 -8.02 0.21 -12.24
CA ALA A 71 -6.89 -0.62 -11.84
C ALA A 71 -7.33 -1.78 -10.92
N LEU A 72 -8.28 -1.55 -10.01
CA LEU A 72 -8.89 -2.61 -9.19
C LEU A 72 -9.63 -3.62 -10.06
N SER A 73 -10.40 -3.14 -11.05
CA SER A 73 -11.13 -4.01 -11.98
C SER A 73 -10.19 -4.84 -12.86
N ALA A 74 -9.02 -4.29 -13.21
CA ALA A 74 -8.01 -4.95 -14.02
C ALA A 74 -7.04 -5.83 -13.21
N GLY A 75 -7.09 -5.79 -11.88
CA GLY A 75 -6.12 -6.47 -11.00
C GLY A 75 -4.71 -5.87 -11.06
N THR A 76 -4.59 -4.58 -11.38
CA THR A 76 -3.31 -3.86 -11.53
C THR A 76 -3.18 -2.65 -10.59
N ALA A 77 -4.08 -2.53 -9.61
CA ALA A 77 -4.02 -1.48 -8.60
C ALA A 77 -2.68 -1.50 -7.83
N PRO A 78 -2.22 -0.35 -7.30
CA PRO A 78 -1.14 -0.32 -6.31
C PRO A 78 -1.50 -1.14 -5.06
N ASP A 79 -0.49 -1.60 -4.33
CA ASP A 79 -0.69 -2.41 -3.11
C ASP A 79 -1.32 -1.58 -1.97
N LEU A 80 -0.94 -0.31 -1.88
CA LEU A 80 -1.57 0.68 -1.01
C LEU A 80 -1.97 1.88 -1.84
N PHE A 81 -3.11 2.49 -1.56
CA PHE A 81 -3.53 3.69 -2.26
C PHE A 81 -4.44 4.58 -1.41
N TYR A 82 -4.52 5.85 -1.76
CA TYR A 82 -5.46 6.77 -1.13
C TYR A 82 -6.90 6.49 -1.56
N LEU A 83 -7.84 6.72 -0.65
CA LEU A 83 -9.25 6.52 -0.88
C LEU A 83 -10.00 7.68 -0.25
N ASP A 84 -10.86 8.34 -1.04
CA ASP A 84 -11.69 9.42 -0.53
C ASP A 84 -13.03 8.87 -0.03
N SER A 85 -13.52 9.46 1.07
CA SER A 85 -14.66 8.96 1.83
C SER A 85 -15.97 8.97 1.04
N PHE A 86 -16.13 9.85 0.04
CA PHE A 86 -17.35 9.94 -0.77
C PHE A 86 -17.57 8.70 -1.64
N TRP A 87 -16.49 8.05 -2.11
CA TRP A 87 -16.58 6.85 -2.95
C TRP A 87 -15.98 5.60 -2.31
N ALA A 88 -15.37 5.70 -1.13
CA ALA A 88 -14.82 4.58 -0.36
C ALA A 88 -15.80 3.42 -0.21
N GLY A 89 -17.07 3.72 0.11
CA GLY A 89 -18.10 2.70 0.32
C GLY A 89 -18.30 1.76 -0.87
N SER A 90 -18.16 2.26 -2.10
CA SER A 90 -18.29 1.44 -3.31
C SER A 90 -17.12 0.46 -3.44
N VAL A 91 -15.89 0.95 -3.20
CA VAL A 91 -14.67 0.14 -3.24
C VAL A 91 -14.70 -0.93 -2.15
N MET A 92 -15.01 -0.55 -0.91
CA MET A 92 -15.07 -1.49 0.22
C MET A 92 -16.07 -2.63 -0.02
N ARG A 93 -17.25 -2.33 -0.57
CA ARG A 93 -18.27 -3.34 -0.89
C ARG A 93 -17.97 -4.19 -2.12
N SER A 94 -17.04 -3.77 -2.97
CA SER A 94 -16.68 -4.53 -4.18
C SER A 94 -15.94 -5.83 -3.90
N GLY A 95 -15.35 -5.97 -2.70
CA GLY A 95 -14.50 -7.11 -2.34
C GLY A 95 -13.10 -7.07 -2.97
N THR A 96 -12.70 -5.95 -3.56
CA THR A 96 -11.38 -5.77 -4.19
C THR A 96 -10.29 -5.24 -3.25
N VAL A 97 -10.65 -4.94 -2.00
CA VAL A 97 -9.74 -4.42 -0.97
C VAL A 97 -9.80 -5.28 0.29
N GLU A 98 -8.65 -5.44 0.95
CA GLU A 98 -8.51 -6.26 2.14
C GLU A 98 -8.92 -5.47 3.41
N PRO A 99 -9.67 -6.09 4.35
CA PRO A 99 -9.84 -5.54 5.69
C PRO A 99 -8.49 -5.42 6.43
N LEU A 100 -8.30 -4.30 7.12
CA LEU A 100 -7.08 -3.94 7.83
C LEU A 100 -7.08 -4.39 9.31
N ASN A 101 -8.17 -4.97 9.81
CA ASN A 101 -8.33 -5.33 11.23
C ASN A 101 -7.17 -6.17 11.76
N ALA A 102 -6.75 -7.21 11.02
CA ALA A 102 -5.67 -8.10 11.44
C ALA A 102 -4.31 -7.41 11.52
N TYR A 103 -4.09 -6.35 10.73
CA TYR A 103 -2.87 -5.54 10.78
C TYR A 103 -2.91 -4.59 11.99
N LEU A 104 -4.06 -3.97 12.26
CA LEU A 104 -4.27 -3.12 13.44
C LEU A 104 -4.12 -3.90 14.75
N GLU A 105 -4.64 -5.14 14.82
CA GLU A 105 -4.51 -6.00 16.00
C GLU A 105 -3.06 -6.37 16.32
N LYS A 106 -2.21 -6.50 15.28
CA LYS A 106 -0.77 -6.82 15.41
C LYS A 106 0.10 -5.58 15.57
N SER A 107 -0.45 -4.40 15.31
CA SER A 107 0.29 -3.15 15.31
C SER A 107 0.66 -2.74 16.74
N THR A 108 1.92 -2.38 16.93
CA THR A 108 2.41 -1.78 18.18
C THR A 108 2.45 -0.24 18.13
N VAL A 109 2.14 0.34 16.97
CA VAL A 109 2.32 1.79 16.69
C VAL A 109 1.00 2.53 16.48
N LEU A 110 -0.08 1.81 16.16
CA LEU A 110 -1.39 2.39 15.86
C LEU A 110 -2.49 1.39 16.19
N ARG A 111 -3.46 1.79 17.00
CA ARG A 111 -4.70 1.05 17.27
C ARG A 111 -5.89 1.86 16.76
N GLY A 112 -7.00 1.18 16.49
CA GLY A 112 -8.24 1.85 16.06
C GLY A 112 -8.75 2.88 17.06
N GLU A 113 -8.54 2.64 18.37
CA GLU A 113 -8.90 3.57 19.44
C GLU A 113 -8.05 4.86 19.49
N ASP A 114 -6.90 4.88 18.82
CA ASP A 114 -6.05 6.07 18.70
C ASP A 114 -6.57 7.05 17.63
N ILE A 115 -7.56 6.62 16.82
CA ILE A 115 -8.12 7.39 15.69
C ILE A 115 -9.48 7.98 16.11
N VAL A 116 -9.74 9.23 15.69
CA VAL A 116 -11.05 9.87 15.90
C VAL A 116 -12.13 9.00 15.25
N ARG A 117 -13.06 8.50 16.07
CA ARG A 117 -14.05 7.50 15.67
C ARG A 117 -14.82 7.86 14.40
N SER A 118 -15.28 9.10 14.29
CA SER A 118 -16.05 9.54 13.11
C SER A 118 -15.26 9.50 11.81
N LEU A 119 -13.92 9.65 11.87
CA LEU A 119 -13.06 9.52 10.70
C LEU A 119 -12.86 8.05 10.34
N LEU A 120 -12.67 7.18 11.35
CA LEU A 120 -12.52 5.74 11.14
C LEU A 120 -13.80 5.10 10.60
N ASP A 121 -14.97 5.55 11.08
CA ASP A 121 -16.27 5.07 10.64
C ASP A 121 -16.49 5.28 9.12
N ALA A 122 -15.90 6.31 8.52
CA ALA A 122 -15.98 6.57 7.07
C ALA A 122 -15.32 5.46 6.22
N PHE A 123 -14.42 4.68 6.81
CA PHE A 123 -13.71 3.57 6.17
C PHE A 123 -14.03 2.22 6.82
N THR A 124 -15.18 2.12 7.49
CA THR A 124 -15.61 0.91 8.20
C THR A 124 -16.97 0.42 7.68
N ILE A 125 -17.07 -0.87 7.36
CA ILE A 125 -18.34 -1.54 7.00
C ILE A 125 -18.46 -2.82 7.82
N ASP A 126 -19.60 -3.02 8.49
CA ASP A 126 -19.90 -4.24 9.26
C ASP A 126 -18.78 -4.65 10.24
N GLY A 127 -18.14 -3.65 10.87
CA GLY A 127 -17.03 -3.84 11.81
C GLY A 127 -15.66 -4.13 11.18
N GLN A 128 -15.59 -4.19 9.84
CA GLN A 128 -14.35 -4.31 9.09
C GLN A 128 -13.84 -2.93 8.70
N ILE A 129 -12.60 -2.63 9.06
CA ILE A 129 -11.90 -1.39 8.74
C ILE A 129 -11.14 -1.63 7.43
N TYR A 130 -11.34 -0.81 6.41
CA TYR A 130 -10.67 -0.94 5.11
C TYR A 130 -9.73 0.21 4.79
N GLY A 131 -9.67 1.22 5.65
CA GLY A 131 -8.82 2.39 5.45
C GLY A 131 -8.44 3.02 6.78
N ILE A 132 -7.24 3.59 6.81
CA ILE A 132 -6.76 4.41 7.92
C ILE A 132 -6.89 5.87 7.51
N PRO A 133 -7.67 6.70 8.22
CA PRO A 133 -7.81 8.11 7.89
C PRO A 133 -6.46 8.82 7.94
N LYS A 134 -6.05 9.41 6.80
CA LYS A 134 -4.81 10.18 6.67
C LYS A 134 -4.99 11.62 7.16
N ASP A 135 -6.05 12.26 6.70
CA ASP A 135 -6.38 13.66 6.95
C ASP A 135 -7.90 13.89 6.86
N PHE A 136 -8.33 15.12 7.12
CA PHE A 136 -9.70 15.56 6.92
C PHE A 136 -9.73 17.07 6.62
N ASN A 137 -10.80 17.51 5.96
CA ASN A 137 -11.10 18.92 5.77
C ASN A 137 -12.58 19.13 6.09
N THR A 138 -12.92 20.24 6.76
CA THR A 138 -14.31 20.61 7.09
C THR A 138 -15.06 21.30 5.94
N LEU A 139 -14.35 21.65 4.86
CA LEU A 139 -14.85 22.39 3.70
C LEU A 139 -14.90 21.56 2.40
N ALA A 140 -14.47 20.29 2.46
CA ALA A 140 -14.46 19.38 1.32
C ALA A 140 -15.88 18.92 0.93
#